data_AF-A0A969GC79-F1
#
_entry.id   AF-A0A969GC79-F1
#
_cell.length_a   1.000
_cell.length_b   1.000
_cell.length_c   1.000
_cell.angle_alpha   90.00
_cell.angle_beta   90.00
_cell.angle_gamma   90.00
#
_symmetry.space_group_name_H-M   'P 1'
#
loop_
_entity.id
_entity.type
_entity.pdbx_description
1 polymer ?
#
loop_
_entity_poly.entity_id
_entity_poly.type
_entity_poly.pdbx_seq_one_letter_code
_entity_poly.pdbx_strand_id
1 'polypeptide(L)'
;MDTTIEVKGYFFLKLRGIGNFAIENNLDEKIKHSFINVSAPAIMFPYIRTFVSTFTANIGDVTDTLTLPPQFFSGDLNEFVAEEDSE
;
A
#
# COMPACT_ATOMS: atom_id res chain seq x y z
N MET A 1 7.36 -9.23 0.88
CA MET A 1 6.06 -9.36 0.19
C MET A 1 5.25 -10.32 1.04
N ASP A 2 4.22 -9.86 1.73
CA ASP A 2 3.33 -10.76 2.47
C ASP A 2 1.96 -10.76 1.81
N THR A 3 1.65 -11.88 1.16
CA THR A 3 0.44 -12.13 0.37
C THR A 3 -0.30 -13.32 0.98
N THR A 4 -1.62 -13.27 1.11
CA THR A 4 -2.42 -14.50 1.31
C THR A 4 -3.80 -14.35 0.68
N ILE A 5 -4.21 -15.35 -0.11
CA ILE A 5 -5.38 -15.29 -0.98
C ILE A 5 -6.32 -16.48 -0.67
N GLU A 6 -7.45 -16.21 -0.02
CA GLU A 6 -8.48 -17.14 0.49
C GLU A 6 -9.76 -17.31 -0.34
N VAL A 7 -10.02 -18.47 -0.94
CA VAL A 7 -11.38 -18.85 -1.30
C VAL A 7 -11.92 -20.02 -0.46
N LYS A 8 -12.93 -19.79 0.39
CA LYS A 8 -13.95 -20.82 0.64
C LYS A 8 -15.29 -20.36 0.10
N GLY A 9 -15.44 -20.51 -1.21
CA GLY A 9 -16.64 -20.16 -1.95
C GLY A 9 -16.37 -19.20 -3.11
N TYR A 10 -15.57 -18.12 -2.93
CA TYR A 10 -15.14 -17.32 -4.08
C TYR A 10 -13.82 -16.49 -4.04
N PHE A 11 -13.50 -15.65 -3.04
CA PHE A 11 -12.28 -14.79 -3.05
C PHE A 11 -11.96 -14.05 -1.74
N PHE A 12 -10.66 -13.91 -1.40
CA PHE A 12 -10.11 -13.08 -0.33
C PHE A 12 -8.65 -12.80 -0.69
N LEU A 13 -8.16 -11.57 -0.59
CA LEU A 13 -6.79 -11.20 -0.93
C LEU A 13 -6.25 -10.23 0.13
N LYS A 14 -5.16 -10.62 0.79
CA LYS A 14 -4.37 -9.76 1.68
C LYS A 14 -3.05 -9.44 0.99
N LEU A 15 -2.75 -8.15 0.91
CA LEU A 15 -1.55 -7.62 0.25
C LEU A 15 -0.85 -6.62 1.15
N ARG A 16 0.48 -6.76 1.30
CA ARG A 16 1.33 -5.79 1.98
C ARG A 16 2.32 -5.17 0.99
N GLY A 17 2.10 -3.90 0.66
CA GLY A 17 3.06 -3.07 -0.09
C GLY A 17 4.01 -2.35 0.85
N ILE A 18 5.31 -2.39 0.55
CA ILE A 18 6.35 -1.63 1.27
C ILE A 18 7.05 -0.75 0.26
N GLY A 19 7.03 0.57 0.50
CA GLY A 19 7.78 1.55 -0.28
C GLY A 19 8.91 2.11 0.57
N ASN A 20 10.14 1.98 0.10
CA ASN A 20 11.30 2.60 0.72
C ASN A 20 11.55 3.93 0.04
N PHE A 21 11.49 5.01 0.81
CA PHE A 21 11.70 6.37 0.32
C PHE A 21 12.92 6.98 1.01
N ALA A 22 13.79 7.60 0.22
CA ALA A 22 14.88 8.42 0.72
C ALA A 22 14.52 9.89 0.50
N ILE A 23 14.65 10.68 1.55
CA ILE A 23 14.50 12.13 1.47
C ILE A 23 15.91 12.71 1.48
N GLU A 24 16.32 13.25 0.35
CA GLU A 24 17.56 14.00 0.23
C GLU A 24 17.29 15.45 0.62
N ASN A 25 18.14 16.02 1.48
CA ASN A 25 18.06 17.36 2.09
C ASN A 25 17.26 17.47 3.39
N ASN A 26 17.62 18.49 4.18
CA ASN A 26 17.00 18.78 5.46
C ASN A 26 15.65 19.48 5.23
N LEU A 27 14.58 18.70 5.03
CA LEU A 27 13.22 19.20 4.90
C LEU A 27 12.61 19.54 6.26
N ASP A 28 11.71 20.51 6.27
CA ASP A 28 10.85 20.82 7.41
C ASP A 28 10.02 19.58 7.83
N GLU A 29 9.89 19.35 9.14
CA GLU A 29 9.19 18.19 9.69
C GLU A 29 7.73 18.12 9.24
N LYS A 30 7.09 19.28 9.04
CA LYS A 30 5.74 19.35 8.49
C LYS A 30 5.66 18.78 7.07
N ILE A 31 6.68 19.03 6.25
CA ILE A 31 6.76 18.52 4.88
C ILE A 31 7.01 17.02 4.90
N LYS A 32 7.92 16.54 5.76
CA LYS A 32 8.16 15.09 5.95
C LYS A 32 6.89 14.37 6.39
N HIS A 33 6.18 14.92 7.37
CA HIS A 33 4.92 14.37 7.87
C HIS A 33 3.86 14.31 6.77
N SER A 34 3.68 15.39 6.00
CA SER A 34 2.75 15.37 4.85
C SER A 34 3.18 14.36 3.78
N PHE A 35 4.48 14.19 3.55
CA PHE A 35 5.00 13.25 2.57
C PHE A 35 4.71 11.80 2.98
N ILE A 36 5.01 11.43 4.23
CA ILE A 36 4.80 10.07 4.75
C ILE A 36 3.30 9.70 4.71
N ASN A 37 2.43 10.62 5.10
CA ASN A 37 1.01 10.33 5.27
C ASN A 37 0.17 10.43 3.99
N VAL A 38 0.59 11.26 3.03
CA VAL A 38 -0.20 11.55 1.82
C VAL A 38 0.55 11.17 0.55
N SER A 39 1.73 11.74 0.36
CA SER A 39 2.45 11.62 -0.92
C SER A 39 2.99 10.21 -1.15
N ALA A 40 3.69 9.63 -0.18
CA ALA A 40 4.26 8.29 -0.29
C ALA A 40 3.20 7.21 -0.54
N PRO A 41 2.06 7.16 0.18
CA PRO A 41 0.95 6.27 -0.13
C PRO A 41 0.36 6.51 -1.53
N ALA A 42 0.18 7.77 -1.93
CA ALA A 42 -0.32 8.11 -3.26
C ALA A 42 0.63 7.66 -4.39
N ILE A 43 1.95 7.68 -4.16
CA ILE A 43 2.96 7.15 -5.08
C ILE A 43 2.90 5.61 -5.13
N MET A 44 2.69 4.94 -3.98
CA MET A 44 2.63 3.48 -3.91
C MET A 44 1.32 2.88 -4.43
N PHE A 45 0.19 3.58 -4.28
CA PHE A 45 -1.13 3.05 -4.60
C PHE A 45 -1.30 2.54 -6.05
N PRO A 46 -0.77 3.21 -7.09
CA PRO A 46 -0.80 2.69 -8.46
C PRO A 46 -0.19 1.30 -8.62
N TYR A 47 0.87 0.97 -7.88
CA TYR A 47 1.50 -0.35 -7.92
C TYR A 47 0.58 -1.40 -7.32
N ILE A 48 -0.08 -1.08 -6.19
CA ILE A 48 -1.08 -1.95 -5.56
C ILE A 48 -2.28 -2.16 -6.48
N ARG A 49 -2.81 -1.08 -7.05
CA ARG A 49 -3.93 -1.11 -7.99
C ARG A 49 -3.62 -1.96 -9.21
N THR A 50 -2.44 -1.77 -9.80
CA THR A 50 -1.98 -2.56 -10.95
C THR A 50 -1.85 -4.02 -10.56
N PHE A 51 -1.23 -4.32 -9.41
CA PHE A 51 -1.13 -5.69 -8.91
C PHE A 51 -2.48 -6.36 -8.78
N VAL A 52 -3.48 -5.72 -8.15
CA VAL A 52 -4.83 -6.29 -7.98
C VAL A 52 -5.52 -6.53 -9.32
N SER A 53 -5.44 -5.56 -10.24
CA SER A 53 -6.06 -5.67 -11.57
C SER A 53 -5.40 -6.76 -12.41
N THR A 54 -4.06 -6.78 -12.47
CA THR A 54 -3.33 -7.85 -13.16
C THR A 54 -3.59 -9.20 -12.50
N PHE A 55 -3.58 -9.28 -11.17
CA PHE A 55 -3.81 -10.53 -10.47
C PHE A 55 -5.20 -11.10 -10.80
N THR A 56 -6.25 -10.30 -10.63
CA THR A 56 -7.65 -10.71 -10.92
C THR A 56 -7.90 -11.02 -12.38
N ALA A 57 -7.30 -10.26 -13.32
CA ALA A 57 -7.36 -10.57 -14.75
C ALA A 57 -6.74 -11.94 -15.11
N ASN A 58 -5.78 -12.41 -14.31
CA ASN A 58 -5.08 -13.67 -14.55
C ASN A 58 -5.70 -14.88 -13.80
N ILE A 59 -6.76 -14.70 -13.00
CA ILE A 59 -7.45 -15.82 -12.30
C ILE A 59 -8.46 -16.53 -13.22
N GLY A 60 -8.62 -16.08 -14.47
CA GLY A 60 -9.57 -16.65 -15.44
C GLY A 60 -11.01 -16.23 -15.15
N ASP A 61 -12.00 -17.09 -15.47
CA ASP A 61 -13.44 -16.80 -15.31
C ASP A 61 -13.96 -16.84 -13.86
N VAL A 62 -13.08 -16.96 -12.86
CA VAL A 62 -13.47 -17.00 -11.45
C VAL A 62 -13.86 -15.60 -10.97
N THR A 63 -13.21 -14.55 -11.46
CA THR A 63 -13.52 -13.16 -11.13
C THR A 63 -13.23 -12.29 -12.33
N ASP A 64 -14.11 -11.33 -12.65
CA ASP A 64 -13.76 -10.28 -13.60
C ASP A 64 -12.54 -9.49 -13.13
N THR A 65 -11.89 -8.77 -14.06
CA THR A 65 -10.76 -7.89 -13.71
C THR A 65 -11.21 -6.82 -12.72
N LEU A 66 -10.68 -6.89 -11.50
CA LEU A 66 -10.96 -5.93 -10.45
C LEU A 66 -10.07 -4.70 -10.60
N THR A 67 -10.67 -3.60 -11.05
CA THR A 67 -9.98 -2.31 -11.11
C THR A 67 -10.36 -1.48 -9.88
N LEU A 68 -9.41 -1.29 -8.95
CA LEU A 68 -9.64 -0.39 -7.82
C LEU A 68 -9.89 1.05 -8.31
N PRO A 69 -10.79 1.83 -7.69
CA PRO A 69 -10.97 3.23 -8.03
C PRO A 69 -9.76 4.07 -7.61
N PRO A 70 -9.57 5.27 -8.18
CA PRO A 70 -8.61 6.24 -7.65
C PRO A 70 -8.88 6.51 -6.17
N GLN A 71 -7.81 6.60 -5.39
CA GLN A 71 -7.88 6.89 -3.96
C GLN A 71 -7.16 8.20 -3.65
N PHE A 72 -7.84 9.09 -2.93
CA PHE A 72 -7.23 10.28 -2.34
C PHE A 72 -6.79 9.93 -0.92
N PHE A 73 -5.50 10.14 -0.64
CA PHE A 73 -4.92 9.92 0.68
C PHE A 73 -4.95 11.23 1.46
N SER A 74 -5.38 11.15 2.72
CA SER A 74 -5.47 12.29 3.64
C SER A 74 -5.50 11.82 5.09
N GLY A 75 -5.09 12.68 6.01
CA GLY A 75 -5.05 12.37 7.44
C GLY A 75 -3.74 11.67 7.82
N ASP A 76 -3.70 11.17 9.05
CA ASP A 76 -2.48 10.65 9.66
C ASP A 76 -2.53 9.12 9.70
N LEU A 77 -1.43 8.49 9.32
CA LEU A 77 -1.22 7.05 9.42
C LEU A 77 -0.73 6.73 10.83
N ASN A 78 -1.13 5.56 11.34
CA ASN A 78 -0.57 5.06 12.58
C ASN A 78 0.92 4.78 12.38
N GLU A 79 1.76 5.52 13.09
CA GLU A 79 3.20 5.28 13.14
C GLU A 79 3.47 4.07 14.04
N PHE A 80 4.25 3.12 13.52
CA PHE A 80 4.80 2.05 14.34
C PHE A 80 6.08 2.59 14.96
N VAL A 81 6.03 2.98 16.24
CA VAL A 81 7.24 3.21 17.01
C VAL A 81 7.87 1.83 17.21
N ALA A 82 9.00 1.58 16.56
CA ALA A 82 9.82 0.44 16.93
C ALA A 82 10.23 0.67 18.39
N GLU A 83 9.88 -0.24 19.29
CA GLU A 83 10.52 -0.28 20.60
C GLU A 83 12.02 -0.43 20.32
N GLU A 84 12.79 0.62 20.61
CA GLU A 84 14.25 0.51 20.60
C GLU A 84 14.60 -0.59 21.60
N ASP A 85 15.17 -1.70 21.11
CA ASP A 85 15.78 -2.71 21.95
C ASP A 85 16.81 -1.99 22.84
N SER A 86 16.43 -1.76 24.08
CA SER A 86 17.30 -1.20 25.10
C SER A 86 18.31 -2.27 25.50
N GLU A 87 19.50 -2.23 24.90
CA GLU A 87 20.74 -2.81 25.43
C GLU A 87 21.92 -1.83 25.31
#